data_AF-A0A969EN09-F1
#
_entry.id   AF-A0A969EN09-F1
#
_cell.length_a   1.000
_cell.length_b   1.000
_cell.length_c   1.000
_cell.angle_alpha   90.00
_cell.angle_beta   90.00
_cell.angle_gamma   90.00
#
_symmetry.space_group_name_H-M   'P 1'
#
loop_
_entity.id
_entity.type
_entity.pdbx_description
1 polymer ?
#
loop_
_entity_poly.entity_id
_entity_poly.type
_entity_poly.pdbx_seq_one_letter_code
_entity_poly.pdbx_strand_id
1 'polypeptide(L)'
;MWSNPSLFGHLPLAFALKVPIWPFHTWLPDAHTEAPTAGSMILAGVLLKLGAYGFIRLVIPLYPSEAKYYAGALAFLATMAIIFGAFAAYGQTDFKRLVAYSSVNHMGFVVLGIAAAAWVAGGPNAEDGIIAMNGAVLQMFNHGLSAAGMFFLVGVIYDRTHTRNLNEFGGLFPL
;
A
#
# COMPACT_ATOMS: atom_id res chain seq x y z
N MET A 1 25.47 9.11 -15.43
CA MET A 1 24.32 10.04 -15.44
C MET A 1 23.19 9.56 -14.52
N TRP A 2 22.88 8.26 -14.48
CA TRP A 2 21.78 7.67 -13.67
C TRP A 2 22.09 7.40 -12.19
N SER A 3 23.33 7.60 -11.75
CA SER A 3 23.81 7.32 -10.38
C SER A 3 24.20 8.60 -9.63
N ASN A 4 23.67 9.76 -10.03
CA ASN A 4 23.95 11.01 -9.33
C ASN A 4 23.24 10.99 -7.96
N PRO A 5 23.96 11.00 -6.82
CA PRO A 5 23.35 10.93 -5.50
C PRO A 5 22.39 12.09 -5.22
N SER A 6 22.60 13.23 -5.89
CA SER A 6 21.71 14.40 -5.75
C SER A 6 20.29 14.16 -6.28
N LEU A 7 20.10 13.15 -7.14
CA LEU A 7 18.79 12.81 -7.72
C LEU A 7 18.07 11.70 -6.94
N PHE A 8 18.73 11.08 -5.96
CA PHE A 8 18.17 9.95 -5.22
C PHE A 8 16.81 10.28 -4.63
N GLY A 9 16.67 11.40 -3.91
CA GLY A 9 15.47 11.71 -3.13
C GLY A 9 14.16 11.80 -3.93
N HIS A 10 14.22 12.15 -5.22
CA HIS A 10 13.01 12.36 -6.03
C HIS A 10 12.23 11.07 -6.30
N LEU A 11 12.95 9.97 -6.54
CA LEU A 11 12.35 8.72 -7.00
C LEU A 11 11.66 7.94 -5.85
N PRO A 12 12.29 7.73 -4.67
CA PRO A 12 11.65 7.22 -3.46
C PRO A 12 10.46 8.07 -3.03
N LEU A 13 10.54 9.40 -3.12
CA LEU A 13 9.44 10.29 -2.75
C LEU A 13 8.24 10.10 -3.68
N ALA A 14 8.47 10.06 -4.99
CA ALA A 14 7.42 9.80 -5.98
C ALA A 14 6.74 8.44 -5.76
N PHE A 15 7.52 7.40 -5.45
CA PHE A 15 6.96 6.09 -5.14
C PHE A 15 6.29 6.02 -3.78
N ALA A 16 6.77 6.74 -2.76
CA ALA A 16 6.11 6.83 -1.46
C ALA A 16 4.71 7.47 -1.56
N LEU A 17 4.57 8.50 -2.40
CA LEU A 17 3.28 9.09 -2.77
C LEU A 17 2.37 8.07 -3.47
N LYS A 18 2.93 7.22 -4.33
CA LYS A 18 2.18 6.22 -5.12
C LYS A 18 1.81 4.95 -4.36
N VAL A 19 2.58 4.53 -3.34
CA VAL A 19 2.32 3.36 -2.46
C VAL A 19 1.40 3.69 -1.26
N PRO A 20 0.76 4.86 -1.30
CA PRO A 20 0.35 5.68 -0.15
C PRO A 20 0.86 5.22 1.23
N ILE A 21 2.13 5.49 1.54
CA ILE A 21 2.63 5.34 2.93
C ILE A 21 2.41 6.61 3.73
N TRP A 22 2.41 6.53 5.06
CA TRP A 22 2.35 7.71 5.92
C TRP A 22 3.58 8.61 5.68
N PRO A 23 3.42 9.96 5.60
CA PRO A 23 2.19 10.75 5.70
C PRO A 23 1.46 11.00 4.36
N PHE A 24 1.94 10.42 3.25
CA PHE A 24 1.50 10.69 1.87
C PHE A 24 0.27 9.89 1.39
N HIS A 25 -0.61 9.48 2.31
CA HIS A 25 -1.68 8.51 2.03
C HIS A 25 -3.08 9.13 1.91
N THR A 26 -3.24 10.40 2.27
CA THR A 26 -4.55 11.08 2.42
C THR A 26 -5.36 11.17 1.13
N TRP A 27 -4.70 11.14 -0.03
CA TRP A 27 -5.38 11.17 -1.33
C TRP A 27 -6.14 9.88 -1.65
N LEU A 28 -5.69 8.73 -1.09
CA LEU A 28 -6.17 7.41 -1.49
C LEU A 28 -7.65 7.18 -1.11
N PRO A 29 -8.09 7.45 0.14
CA PRO A 29 -9.49 7.28 0.52
C PRO A 29 -10.43 8.14 -0.33
N ASP A 30 -10.05 9.37 -0.62
CA ASP A 30 -10.86 10.30 -1.41
C ASP A 30 -10.97 9.81 -2.86
N ALA A 31 -9.85 9.39 -3.47
CA ALA A 31 -9.85 8.82 -4.81
C ALA A 31 -10.75 7.58 -4.94
N HIS A 32 -10.75 6.68 -3.95
CA HIS A 32 -11.63 5.50 -3.94
C HIS A 32 -13.10 5.85 -3.72
N THR A 33 -13.38 6.85 -2.88
CA THR A 33 -14.75 7.28 -2.58
C THR A 33 -15.44 7.80 -3.83
N GLU A 34 -14.74 8.59 -4.63
CA GLU A 34 -15.28 9.22 -5.85
C GLU A 34 -15.21 8.31 -7.08
N ALA A 35 -14.31 7.33 -7.09
CA ALA A 35 -14.18 6.43 -8.24
C ALA A 35 -15.37 5.46 -8.38
N PRO A 36 -15.82 5.16 -9.62
CA PRO A 36 -16.67 4.02 -9.89
C PRO A 36 -16.07 2.72 -9.36
N THR A 37 -16.91 1.72 -9.07
CA THR A 37 -16.47 0.43 -8.49
C THR A 37 -15.33 -0.21 -9.26
N ALA A 38 -15.46 -0.35 -10.58
CA ALA A 38 -14.40 -0.91 -11.44
C ALA A 38 -13.11 -0.08 -11.38
N GLY A 39 -13.21 1.25 -11.30
CA GLY A 39 -12.07 2.14 -11.14
C GLY A 39 -11.35 1.90 -9.82
N SER A 40 -12.09 1.75 -8.72
CA SER A 40 -11.54 1.39 -7.41
C SER A 40 -10.87 0.01 -7.41
N MET A 41 -11.46 -0.98 -8.07
CA MET A 41 -10.88 -2.32 -8.18
C MET A 41 -9.52 -2.28 -8.91
N ILE A 42 -9.40 -1.54 -10.01
CA ILE A 42 -8.14 -1.41 -10.76
C ILE A 42 -7.12 -0.60 -9.96
N LEU A 43 -7.55 0.52 -9.36
CA LEU A 43 -6.69 1.39 -8.55
C LEU A 43 -6.07 0.60 -7.39
N ALA A 44 -6.91 -0.03 -6.55
CA ALA A 44 -6.46 -0.80 -5.41
C ALA A 44 -5.73 -2.07 -5.85
N GLY A 45 -6.31 -2.82 -6.80
CA GLY A 45 -5.82 -4.12 -7.25
C GLY A 45 -4.46 -4.06 -7.92
N VAL A 46 -4.21 -3.05 -8.74
CA VAL A 46 -3.02 -2.96 -9.61
C VAL A 46 -2.22 -1.69 -9.38
N LEU A 47 -2.83 -0.51 -9.48
CA LEU A 47 -2.08 0.74 -9.57
C LEU A 47 -1.25 1.07 -8.31
N LEU A 48 -1.70 0.64 -7.14
CA LEU A 48 -0.95 0.78 -5.89
C LEU A 48 0.35 -0.05 -5.89
N LYS A 49 0.38 -1.17 -6.61
CA LYS A 49 1.54 -2.07 -6.66
C LYS A 49 2.64 -1.50 -7.54
N LEU A 50 2.30 -0.61 -8.48
CA LEU A 50 3.29 0.05 -9.34
C LEU A 50 4.27 0.91 -8.54
N GLY A 51 3.85 1.49 -7.41
CA GLY A 51 4.77 2.23 -6.56
C GLY A 51 5.79 1.31 -5.87
N ALA A 52 5.35 0.17 -5.33
CA ALA A 52 6.23 -0.80 -4.70
C ALA A 52 7.16 -1.47 -5.73
N TYR A 53 6.62 -1.79 -6.91
CA TYR A 53 7.41 -2.22 -8.06
C TYR A 53 8.48 -1.20 -8.46
N GLY A 54 8.16 0.11 -8.40
CA GLY A 54 9.11 1.20 -8.62
C GLY A 54 10.28 1.18 -7.64
N PHE A 55 10.02 0.94 -6.36
CA PHE A 55 11.10 0.73 -5.38
C PHE A 55 11.98 -0.47 -5.74
N ILE A 56 11.35 -1.61 -6.04
CA ILE A 56 12.04 -2.88 -6.31
C ILE A 56 12.88 -2.81 -7.58
N ARG A 57 12.35 -2.21 -8.65
CA ARG A 57 13.00 -2.21 -9.98
C ARG A 57 13.87 -1.00 -10.26
N LEU A 58 13.59 0.13 -9.62
CA LEU A 58 14.28 1.38 -9.93
C LEU A 58 15.10 1.86 -8.74
N VAL A 59 14.50 2.03 -7.55
CA VAL A 59 15.22 2.61 -6.40
C VAL A 59 16.37 1.69 -5.95
N ILE A 60 16.09 0.42 -5.64
CA ILE A 60 17.09 -0.50 -5.12
C ILE A 60 18.23 -0.74 -6.13
N PRO A 61 17.97 -1.03 -7.42
CA PRO A 61 19.05 -1.31 -8.37
C PRO A 61 19.85 -0.09 -8.80
N LEU A 62 19.23 1.09 -8.91
CA LEU A 62 19.92 2.31 -9.36
C LEU A 62 20.70 2.98 -8.22
N TYR A 63 20.24 2.85 -6.98
CA TYR A 63 20.81 3.52 -5.81
C TYR A 63 20.93 2.58 -4.59
N PRO A 64 21.70 1.48 -4.71
CA PRO A 64 21.76 0.44 -3.68
C PRO A 64 22.35 0.94 -2.35
N SER A 65 23.36 1.81 -2.39
CA SER A 65 23.98 2.41 -1.21
C SER A 65 23.00 3.28 -0.42
N GLU A 66 22.28 4.16 -1.12
CA GLU A 66 21.33 5.10 -0.56
C GLU A 66 20.08 4.36 -0.08
N ALA A 67 19.58 3.38 -0.84
CA ALA A 67 18.46 2.53 -0.43
C ALA A 67 18.76 1.82 0.89
N LYS A 68 19.99 1.29 1.06
CA LYS A 68 20.43 0.68 2.32
C LYS A 68 20.55 1.70 3.45
N TYR A 69 21.14 2.87 3.18
CA TYR A 69 21.30 3.95 4.17
C TYR A 69 19.94 4.46 4.69
N TYR A 70 18.96 4.67 3.81
CA TYR A 70 17.63 5.18 4.15
C TYR A 70 16.60 4.08 4.49
N ALA A 71 16.98 2.80 4.45
CA ALA A 71 16.07 1.69 4.74
C ALA A 71 15.42 1.81 6.12
N GLY A 72 16.14 2.27 7.15
CA GLY A 72 15.56 2.51 8.48
C GLY A 72 14.47 3.58 8.49
N ALA A 73 14.66 4.67 7.74
CA ALA A 73 13.64 5.72 7.59
C ALA A 73 12.41 5.20 6.84
N LEU A 74 12.62 4.41 5.77
CA LEU A 74 11.52 3.80 5.02
C LEU A 74 10.74 2.80 5.89
N ALA A 75 11.44 2.00 6.71
CA ALA A 75 10.82 1.09 7.67
C ALA A 75 9.97 1.86 8.71
N PHE A 76 10.47 2.98 9.24
CA PHE A 76 9.69 3.83 10.14
C PHE A 76 8.39 4.33 9.50
N LEU A 77 8.46 4.89 8.29
CA LEU A 77 7.28 5.37 7.55
C LEU A 77 6.29 4.22 7.26
N ALA A 78 6.81 3.04 6.92
CA ALA A 78 6.02 1.84 6.68
C ALA A 78 5.29 1.39 7.96
N THR A 79 5.96 1.36 9.11
CA THR A 79 5.35 1.04 10.40
C THR A 79 4.28 2.06 10.78
N MET A 80 4.51 3.36 10.55
CA MET A 80 3.48 4.39 10.75
C MET A 80 2.28 4.16 9.83
N ALA A 81 2.48 3.76 8.58
CA ALA A 81 1.39 3.42 7.66
C ALA A 81 0.57 2.21 8.14
N ILE A 82 1.23 1.18 8.67
CA ILE A 82 0.55 0.02 9.28
C ILE A 82 -0.34 0.48 10.44
N ILE A 83 0.22 1.22 11.40
CA ILE A 83 -0.48 1.60 12.62
C ILE A 83 -1.60 2.61 12.32
N PHE A 84 -1.27 3.74 11.68
CA PHE A 84 -2.25 4.80 11.42
C PHE A 84 -3.26 4.42 10.34
N GLY A 85 -2.88 3.61 9.35
CA GLY A 85 -3.83 3.06 8.37
C GLY A 85 -4.89 2.17 9.03
N ALA A 86 -4.50 1.34 10.01
CA ALA A 86 -5.44 0.50 10.75
C ALA A 86 -6.41 1.33 11.61
N PHE A 87 -5.88 2.29 12.38
CA PHE A 87 -6.74 3.16 13.20
C PHE A 87 -7.67 4.02 12.35
N ALA A 88 -7.18 4.55 11.22
CA ALA A 88 -8.00 5.33 10.31
C ALA A 88 -9.11 4.49 9.68
N ALA A 89 -8.82 3.23 9.29
CA ALA A 89 -9.81 2.30 8.77
C ALA A 89 -10.90 1.97 9.80
N TYR A 90 -10.49 1.68 11.04
CA TYR A 90 -11.42 1.40 12.15
C TYR A 90 -12.37 2.58 12.42
N GLY A 91 -11.87 3.81 12.29
CA GLY A 91 -12.67 5.02 12.48
C GLY A 91 -13.57 5.41 11.29
N GLN A 92 -13.62 4.65 10.19
CA GLN A 92 -14.45 4.99 9.05
C GLN A 92 -15.89 4.47 9.19
N THR A 93 -16.84 5.32 8.83
CA THR A 93 -18.26 4.96 8.67
C THR A 93 -18.64 4.72 7.20
N ASP A 94 -17.87 5.22 6.23
CA ASP A 94 -18.06 4.91 4.82
C ASP A 94 -17.31 3.62 4.44
N PHE A 95 -18.02 2.69 3.81
CA PHE A 95 -17.48 1.38 3.49
C PHE A 95 -16.34 1.42 2.46
N LYS A 96 -16.38 2.29 1.44
CA LYS A 96 -15.26 2.44 0.49
C LYS A 96 -14.05 3.04 1.17
N ARG A 97 -14.24 4.04 2.04
CA ARG A 97 -13.15 4.66 2.80
C ARG A 97 -12.48 3.66 3.73
N LEU A 98 -13.26 2.81 4.41
CA LEU A 98 -12.73 1.75 5.27
C LEU A 98 -11.80 0.83 4.48
N VAL A 99 -12.24 0.35 3.30
CA VAL A 99 -11.42 -0.51 2.44
C VAL A 99 -10.19 0.21 1.91
N ALA A 100 -10.29 1.50 1.59
CA ALA A 100 -9.13 2.29 1.15
C ALA A 100 -8.07 2.46 2.25
N TYR A 101 -8.47 2.74 3.50
CA TYR A 101 -7.52 2.84 4.61
C TYR A 101 -6.93 1.48 5.01
N SER A 102 -7.67 0.38 4.88
CA SER A 102 -7.08 -0.95 5.08
C SER A 102 -6.00 -1.23 4.03
N SER A 103 -6.16 -0.74 2.78
CA SER A 103 -5.09 -0.80 1.77
C SER A 103 -3.83 -0.02 2.18
N VAL A 104 -3.95 1.14 2.85
CA VAL A 104 -2.79 1.88 3.39
C VAL A 104 -2.01 1.01 4.38
N ASN A 105 -2.71 0.34 5.31
CA ASN A 105 -2.08 -0.58 6.27
C ASN A 105 -1.35 -1.72 5.56
N HIS A 106 -2.02 -2.42 4.63
CA HIS A 106 -1.44 -3.57 3.94
C HIS A 106 -0.24 -3.19 3.05
N MET A 107 -0.30 -2.03 2.38
CA MET A 107 0.84 -1.52 1.63
C MET A 107 2.01 -1.09 2.54
N GLY A 108 1.73 -0.70 3.78
CA GLY A 108 2.76 -0.53 4.81
C GLY A 108 3.59 -1.79 5.03
N PHE A 109 2.97 -2.98 5.11
CA PHE A 109 3.70 -4.25 5.20
C PHE A 109 4.57 -4.53 3.97
N VAL A 110 4.09 -4.21 2.77
CA VAL A 110 4.87 -4.35 1.53
C VAL A 110 6.13 -3.48 1.59
N VAL A 111 5.98 -2.20 1.97
CA VAL A 111 7.11 -1.28 2.05
C VAL A 111 8.08 -1.66 3.17
N LEU A 112 7.58 -2.20 4.29
CA LEU A 112 8.43 -2.71 5.36
C LEU A 112 9.29 -3.89 4.89
N GLY A 113 8.73 -4.81 4.10
CA GLY A 113 9.49 -5.91 3.49
C GLY A 113 10.56 -5.42 2.51
N ILE A 114 10.24 -4.40 1.71
CA ILE A 114 11.21 -3.74 0.80
C ILE A 114 12.33 -3.06 1.60
N ALA A 115 11.99 -2.36 2.69
CA ALA A 115 12.95 -1.69 3.55
C ALA A 115 13.89 -2.71 4.23
N ALA A 116 13.35 -3.81 4.75
CA ALA A 116 14.14 -4.90 5.34
C ALA A 116 15.10 -5.52 4.31
N ALA A 117 14.63 -5.77 3.08
CA ALA A 117 15.47 -6.27 1.99
C ALA A 117 16.62 -5.32 1.63
N ALA A 118 16.35 -4.02 1.58
CA ALA A 118 17.37 -3.00 1.33
C ALA A 118 18.40 -2.91 2.47
N TRP A 119 17.96 -3.04 3.74
CA TRP A 119 18.81 -2.97 4.92
C TRP A 119 19.89 -4.06 4.95
N VAL A 120 19.50 -5.31 4.68
CA VAL A 120 20.43 -6.46 4.76
C VAL A 120 21.18 -6.73 3.45
N ALA A 121 20.89 -5.97 2.38
CA ALA A 121 21.49 -6.15 1.07
C ALA A 121 23.04 -6.14 1.13
N GLY A 122 23.66 -7.16 0.52
CA GLY A 122 25.12 -7.31 0.47
C GLY A 122 25.82 -7.54 1.81
N GLY A 123 25.06 -7.85 2.87
CA GLY A 123 25.58 -8.21 4.19
C GLY A 123 25.53 -9.72 4.49
N PRO A 124 25.95 -10.14 5.70
CA PRO A 124 25.93 -11.55 6.11
C PRO A 124 24.51 -12.14 6.17
N ASN A 125 23.48 -11.30 6.30
CA ASN A 125 22.07 -11.69 6.38
C ASN A 125 21.33 -11.46 5.05
N ALA A 126 22.02 -11.52 3.91
CA ALA A 126 21.42 -11.22 2.61
C ALA A 126 20.25 -12.18 2.25
N GLU A 127 20.27 -13.42 2.74
CA GLU A 127 19.19 -14.39 2.55
C GLU A 127 17.86 -13.92 3.18
N ASP A 128 17.91 -13.28 4.35
CA ASP A 128 16.73 -12.69 5.00
C ASP A 128 16.09 -11.61 4.10
N GLY A 129 16.91 -10.90 3.33
CA GLY A 129 16.45 -9.90 2.38
C GLY A 129 15.67 -10.49 1.22
N ILE A 130 16.05 -11.69 0.78
CA ILE A 130 15.31 -12.45 -0.26
C ILE A 130 13.95 -12.87 0.30
N ILE A 131 13.91 -13.37 1.55
CA ILE A 131 12.65 -13.75 2.22
C ILE A 131 11.73 -12.53 2.37
N ALA A 132 12.27 -11.41 2.84
CA ALA A 132 11.52 -10.17 2.99
C ALA A 132 10.96 -9.65 1.65
N MET A 133 11.76 -9.71 0.58
CA MET A 133 11.33 -9.32 -0.76
C MET A 133 10.24 -10.24 -1.31
N ASN A 134 10.39 -11.56 -1.15
CA ASN A 134 9.38 -12.53 -1.56
C ASN A 134 8.06 -12.33 -0.80
N GLY A 135 8.13 -12.07 0.51
CA GLY A 135 6.96 -11.73 1.32
C GLY A 135 6.27 -10.46 0.84
N ALA A 136 7.03 -9.41 0.52
CA ALA A 136 6.48 -8.17 -0.04
C ALA A 136 5.75 -8.41 -1.37
N VAL A 137 6.35 -9.21 -2.28
CA VAL A 137 5.74 -9.55 -3.57
C VAL A 137 4.48 -10.40 -3.40
N LEU A 138 4.51 -11.39 -2.53
CA LEU A 138 3.33 -12.21 -2.22
C LEU A 138 2.22 -11.35 -1.62
N GLN A 139 2.55 -10.43 -0.71
CA GLN A 139 1.58 -9.53 -0.11
C GLN A 139 0.98 -8.55 -1.13
N MET A 140 1.77 -8.05 -2.09
CA MET A 140 1.24 -7.26 -3.21
C MET A 140 0.18 -8.03 -3.99
N PHE A 141 0.44 -9.32 -4.28
CA PHE A 141 -0.51 -10.17 -4.99
C PHE A 141 -1.77 -10.44 -4.17
N ASN A 142 -1.61 -10.89 -2.92
CA ASN A 142 -2.72 -11.21 -2.03
C ASN A 142 -3.62 -9.98 -1.78
N HIS A 143 -3.01 -8.84 -1.48
CA HIS A 143 -3.73 -7.57 -1.33
C HIS A 143 -4.40 -7.12 -2.65
N GLY A 144 -3.79 -7.42 -3.80
CA GLY A 144 -4.40 -7.19 -5.11
C GLY A 144 -5.74 -7.87 -5.27
N LEU A 145 -5.78 -9.16 -4.96
CA LEU A 145 -6.99 -9.96 -5.06
C LEU A 145 -8.02 -9.58 -3.99
N SER A 146 -7.59 -9.45 -2.73
CA SER A 146 -8.51 -9.17 -1.62
C SER A 146 -9.12 -7.77 -1.72
N ALA A 147 -8.34 -6.73 -2.05
CA ALA A 147 -8.86 -5.38 -2.18
C ALA A 147 -9.82 -5.24 -3.36
N ALA A 148 -9.51 -5.85 -4.51
CA ALA A 148 -10.43 -5.85 -5.65
C ALA A 148 -11.74 -6.57 -5.31
N GLY A 149 -11.68 -7.71 -4.61
CA GLY A 149 -12.86 -8.41 -4.11
C GLY A 149 -13.70 -7.58 -3.14
N MET A 150 -13.05 -6.89 -2.19
CA MET A 150 -13.74 -6.01 -1.24
C MET A 150 -14.42 -4.84 -1.95
N PHE A 151 -13.74 -4.15 -2.87
CA PHE A 151 -14.37 -3.06 -3.64
C PHE A 151 -15.52 -3.57 -4.50
N PHE A 152 -15.41 -4.76 -5.08
CA PHE A 152 -16.52 -5.39 -5.79
C PHE A 152 -17.73 -5.62 -4.87
N LEU A 153 -17.52 -6.20 -3.67
CA LEU A 153 -18.58 -6.40 -2.68
C LEU A 153 -19.24 -5.09 -2.26
N VAL A 154 -18.44 -4.04 -2.01
CA VAL A 154 -18.97 -2.70 -1.71
C VAL A 154 -19.87 -2.20 -2.84
N GLY A 155 -19.46 -2.40 -4.10
CA GLY A 155 -20.28 -2.04 -5.26
C GLY A 155 -21.60 -2.81 -5.32
N VAL A 156 -21.56 -4.13 -5.14
CA VAL A 156 -22.73 -5.01 -5.14
C VAL A 156 -23.76 -4.63 -4.06
N ILE A 157 -23.29 -4.24 -2.87
CA ILE A 157 -24.14 -3.78 -1.77
C ILE A 157 -24.69 -2.39 -2.07
N TYR A 158 -23.86 -1.48 -2.58
CA TYR A 158 -24.27 -0.12 -2.93
C TYR A 158 -25.35 -0.12 -4.02
N ASP A 159 -25.24 -0.98 -5.04
CA ASP A 159 -26.24 -1.07 -6.12
C ASP A 159 -27.62 -1.50 -5.60
N ARG A 160 -27.70 -2.15 -4.44
CA ARG A 160 -28.97 -2.59 -3.82
C ARG A 160 -29.51 -1.64 -2.75
N THR A 161 -28.61 -0.98 -2.03
CA THR A 161 -28.96 -0.21 -0.82
C THR A 161 -28.87 1.30 -1.04
N HIS A 162 -28.16 1.74 -2.09
CA HIS A 162 -27.85 3.14 -2.38
C HIS A 162 -27.23 3.92 -1.21
N THR A 163 -26.62 3.21 -0.26
CA THR A 163 -25.88 3.81 0.85
C THR A 163 -24.53 3.09 1.01
N ARG A 164 -23.55 3.81 1.56
CA ARG A 164 -22.23 3.28 1.93
C ARG A 164 -21.97 3.41 3.44
N ASN A 165 -22.93 3.99 4.16
CA ASN A 165 -22.80 4.26 5.58
C ASN A 165 -22.99 2.95 6.35
N LEU A 166 -21.91 2.47 6.96
CA LEU A 166 -21.90 1.24 7.75
C LEU A 166 -22.88 1.29 8.93
N ASN A 167 -23.23 2.48 9.43
CA ASN A 167 -24.21 2.64 10.50
C ASN A 167 -25.66 2.36 10.05
N GLU A 168 -25.91 2.34 8.74
CA GLU A 168 -27.22 2.01 8.15
C GLU A 168 -27.32 0.52 7.76
N PHE A 169 -26.22 -0.23 7.90
CA PHE A 169 -26.21 -1.66 7.60
C PHE A 169 -26.48 -2.52 8.84
N GLY A 170 -27.29 -3.56 8.65
CA GLY A 170 -27.57 -4.59 9.64
C GLY A 170 -28.34 -5.74 8.98
N GLY A 171 -28.21 -6.97 9.52
CA GLY A 171 -28.99 -8.12 9.04
C GLY A 171 -28.77 -8.51 7.57
N LEU A 172 -27.60 -8.24 7.00
CA LEU A 172 -27.29 -8.55 5.59
C LEU A 172 -27.36 -10.06 5.27
N PHE A 173 -27.10 -10.91 6.27
CA PHE A 173 -27.37 -12.34 6.20
C PHE A 173 -28.66 -12.64 6.97
N PRO A 174 -29.70 -13.22 6.33
CA PRO A 174 -30.89 -13.68 7.03
C PRO A 174 -30.54 -14.95 7.82
N LEU A 175 -30.56 -14.86 9.15
CA LEU A 175 -30.52 -16.03 10.04
C LEU A 175 -31.89 -16.72 10.09
#